data_AF-A0A7V9K8C5-F1
#
_entry.id   AF-A0A7V9K8C5-F1
#
_cell.length_a   1.000
_cell.length_b   1.000
_cell.length_c   1.000
_cell.angle_alpha   90.00
_cell.angle_beta   90.00
_cell.angle_gamma   90.00
#
_symmetry.space_group_name_H-M   'P 1'
#
loop_
_entity.id
_entity.type
_entity.pdbx_description
1 polymer ?
#
loop_
_entity_poly.entity_id
_entity_poly.type
_entity_poly.pdbx_seq_one_letter_code
_entity_poly.pdbx_strand_id
1 'polypeptide(L)'
;MEEMNVDVLRVYTILNPEFYDAFIEFNSTREEPLWLIQGVWSPEEELTGEDLEGRDAYTPEITEIFQGEIRDAVRVVHGDADLPERPGHASGRFRSDVSKYVLGWVVGTEWFPLAVETTDDANVGMDPYSGEYFQATTDATPFEGWLAWMLDTFAKEEMEYGWQHPVALSNWPTTDPLRHPDEANEQEDLVSVDPMHVGRGGEDHIVRAAVRDPEQRRTGELLGAVRERRRRGADLLDRLQCPRRRGPLARRAGPSGTFRARRGIGGPGVDDGPARDRRSLRGQSLRVGRTPR
;
A
#
# COMPACT_ATOMS: atom_id res chain seq x y z
N MET A 1 5.03 16.30 10.77
CA MET A 1 4.99 14.85 11.11
C MET A 1 5.20 14.65 12.61
N GLU A 2 6.26 15.20 13.19
CA GLU A 2 6.51 15.15 14.64
C GLU A 2 5.39 15.75 15.51
N GLU A 3 4.92 16.97 15.20
CA GLU A 3 3.84 17.60 15.96
C GLU A 3 2.52 16.80 15.93
N MET A 4 2.39 15.92 14.93
CA MET A 4 1.26 15.00 14.77
C MET A 4 1.51 13.63 15.40
N ASN A 5 2.67 13.44 16.04
CA ASN A 5 3.11 12.18 16.65
C ASN A 5 3.10 11.00 15.65
N VAL A 6 3.58 11.25 14.43
CA VAL A 6 3.75 10.23 13.39
C VAL A 6 5.10 9.53 13.59
N ASP A 7 5.06 8.21 13.81
CA ASP A 7 6.25 7.37 14.00
C ASP A 7 6.73 6.72 12.70
N VAL A 8 5.82 6.50 11.73
CA VAL A 8 6.09 5.78 10.49
C VAL A 8 5.46 6.52 9.31
N LEU A 9 6.25 6.72 8.27
CA LEU A 9 5.86 7.25 6.98
C LEU A 9 5.87 6.12 5.95
N ARG A 10 4.76 5.92 5.24
CA ARG A 10 4.72 5.06 4.04
C ARG A 10 4.75 5.94 2.80
N VAL A 11 5.59 5.59 1.84
CA VAL A 11 5.57 6.14 0.48
C VAL A 11 5.27 5.01 -0.51
N TYR A 12 4.69 5.34 -1.67
CA TYR A 12 4.23 4.32 -2.63
C TYR A 12 5.27 4.00 -3.71
N THR A 13 6.22 4.89 -3.93
CA THR A 13 7.24 4.78 -4.99
C THR A 13 8.48 5.60 -4.61
N ILE A 14 9.46 5.63 -5.51
CA ILE A 14 10.64 6.49 -5.42
C ILE A 14 10.19 7.96 -5.48
N LEU A 15 10.54 8.75 -4.45
CA LEU A 15 10.37 10.20 -4.46
C LEU A 15 11.63 10.91 -4.98
N ASN A 16 11.59 12.23 -5.15
CA ASN A 16 12.76 12.99 -5.59
C ASN A 16 13.90 12.93 -4.55
N PRO A 17 15.18 13.11 -4.95
CA PRO A 17 16.32 13.05 -4.04
C PRO A 17 16.19 13.92 -2.79
N GLU A 18 15.57 15.10 -2.90
CA GLU A 18 15.38 16.04 -1.80
C GLU A 18 14.54 15.43 -0.66
N PHE A 19 13.65 14.48 -0.96
CA PHE A 19 12.90 13.76 0.07
C PHE A 19 13.84 12.95 0.96
N TYR A 20 14.75 12.18 0.35
CA TYR A 20 15.68 11.32 1.08
C TYR A 20 16.73 12.13 1.83
N ASP A 21 17.20 13.24 1.24
CA ASP A 21 18.09 14.21 1.89
C ASP A 21 17.43 14.84 3.12
N ALA A 22 16.17 15.30 2.98
CA ALA A 22 15.42 15.85 4.12
C ALA A 22 15.11 14.79 5.17
N PHE A 23 14.86 13.53 4.76
CA PHE A 23 14.54 12.44 5.67
C PHE A 23 15.75 12.02 6.52
N ILE A 24 16.94 11.88 5.92
CA ILE A 24 18.17 11.59 6.66
C ILE A 24 18.55 12.77 7.57
N GLU A 25 18.41 14.01 7.10
CA GLU A 25 18.66 15.22 7.90
C GLU A 25 17.74 15.25 9.12
N PHE A 26 16.43 15.06 8.90
CA PHE A 26 15.42 15.03 9.94
C PHE A 26 15.74 13.99 11.02
N ASN A 27 16.14 12.78 10.64
CA ASN A 27 16.43 11.71 11.59
C ASN A 27 17.81 11.83 12.26
N SER A 28 18.79 12.50 11.65
CA SER A 28 20.20 12.52 12.11
C SER A 28 20.42 13.06 13.52
N THR A 29 19.51 13.89 14.03
CA THR A 29 19.63 14.57 15.33
C THR A 29 18.65 14.05 16.39
N ARG A 30 17.89 12.99 16.07
CA ARG A 30 16.74 12.54 16.87
C ARG A 30 17.02 11.24 17.61
N GLU A 31 16.57 11.17 18.86
CA GLU A 31 16.57 9.92 19.63
C GLU A 31 15.47 8.95 19.17
N GLU A 32 14.32 9.50 18.76
CA GLU A 32 13.19 8.76 18.20
C GLU A 32 13.09 9.09 16.70
N PRO A 33 13.61 8.21 15.81
CA PRO A 33 13.58 8.45 14.38
C PRO A 33 12.19 8.23 13.80
N LEU A 34 11.88 8.93 12.72
CA LEU A 34 10.78 8.62 11.83
C LEU A 34 11.16 7.43 10.96
N TRP A 35 10.35 6.37 10.98
CA TRP A 35 10.58 5.16 10.18
C TRP A 35 9.94 5.26 8.81
N LEU A 36 10.53 4.59 7.82
CA LEU A 36 10.04 4.54 6.44
C LEU A 36 9.51 3.15 6.09
N ILE A 37 8.33 3.08 5.48
CA ILE A 37 7.89 1.94 4.69
C ILE A 37 8.01 2.35 3.23
N GLN A 38 8.97 1.76 2.51
CA GLN A 38 9.25 2.11 1.13
C GLN A 38 8.40 1.26 0.19
N GLY A 39 7.67 1.92 -0.71
CA GLY A 39 6.90 1.28 -1.77
C GLY A 39 7.73 1.10 -3.04
N VAL A 40 7.41 0.07 -3.80
CA VAL A 40 7.88 -0.14 -5.19
C VAL A 40 6.65 -0.17 -6.09
N TRP A 41 6.62 0.72 -7.07
CA TRP A 41 5.51 0.83 -8.03
C TRP A 41 5.53 -0.36 -9.00
N SER A 42 4.37 -0.97 -9.26
CA SER A 42 4.23 -2.02 -10.29
C SER A 42 4.08 -1.44 -11.69
N PRO A 43 4.39 -2.20 -12.74
CA PRO A 43 4.18 -1.80 -14.13
C PRO A 43 2.68 -1.82 -14.51
N GLU A 44 1.88 -0.99 -13.85
CA GLU A 44 0.42 -0.98 -13.95
C GLU A 44 -0.05 -0.66 -15.37
N GLU A 45 0.53 0.36 -15.99
CA GLU A 45 0.17 0.78 -17.36
C GLU A 45 0.46 -0.34 -18.35
N GLU A 46 1.60 -1.02 -18.20
CA GLU A 46 2.01 -2.11 -19.08
C GLU A 46 1.20 -3.39 -18.85
N LEU A 47 0.87 -3.71 -17.59
CA LEU A 47 -0.02 -4.83 -17.25
C LEU A 47 -1.43 -4.59 -17.76
N THR A 48 -1.93 -3.37 -17.68
CA THR A 48 -3.28 -3.01 -18.14
C THR A 48 -3.36 -3.02 -19.67
N GLY A 49 -2.32 -2.50 -20.34
CA GLY A 49 -2.29 -2.30 -21.78
C GLY A 49 -3.17 -1.13 -22.24
N GLU A 50 -2.82 -0.53 -23.38
CA GLU A 50 -3.54 0.65 -23.91
C GLU A 50 -5.02 0.36 -24.27
N ASP A 51 -5.36 -0.90 -24.53
CA ASP A 51 -6.71 -1.36 -24.86
C ASP A 51 -7.51 -1.82 -23.63
N LEU A 52 -6.91 -1.81 -22.44
CA LEU A 52 -7.51 -2.28 -21.18
C LEU A 52 -7.88 -3.77 -21.18
N GLU A 53 -7.24 -4.58 -22.02
CA GLU A 53 -7.52 -6.02 -22.12
C GLU A 53 -6.60 -6.87 -21.22
N GLY A 54 -5.64 -6.25 -20.51
CA GLY A 54 -4.66 -6.96 -19.71
C GLY A 54 -3.52 -7.55 -20.56
N ARG A 55 -2.38 -7.77 -19.92
CA ARG A 55 -1.18 -8.36 -20.53
C ARG A 55 -0.61 -9.42 -19.61
N ASP A 56 -0.02 -10.45 -20.21
CA ASP A 56 0.70 -11.48 -19.48
C ASP A 56 1.92 -10.86 -18.77
N ALA A 57 1.96 -10.96 -17.44
CA ALA A 57 3.02 -10.43 -16.60
C ALA A 57 4.41 -11.03 -16.92
N TYR A 58 4.46 -12.26 -17.46
CA TYR A 58 5.69 -12.91 -17.91
C TYR A 58 6.23 -12.35 -19.24
N THR A 59 5.52 -11.42 -19.89
CA THR A 59 6.05 -10.67 -21.03
C THR A 59 7.39 -10.04 -20.63
N PRO A 60 8.50 -10.30 -21.37
CA PRO A 60 9.84 -9.89 -20.95
C PRO A 60 9.93 -8.41 -20.61
N GLU A 61 9.33 -7.54 -21.42
CA GLU A 61 9.36 -6.10 -21.22
C GLU A 61 8.68 -5.69 -19.89
N ILE A 62 7.53 -6.27 -19.54
CA ILE A 62 6.79 -5.96 -18.30
C ILE A 62 7.59 -6.39 -17.07
N THR A 63 8.10 -7.62 -17.13
CA THR A 63 8.93 -8.17 -16.07
C THR A 63 10.21 -7.34 -15.88
N GLU A 64 10.90 -7.00 -16.96
CA GLU A 64 12.14 -6.21 -16.91
C GLU A 64 11.88 -4.82 -16.34
N ILE A 65 10.75 -4.18 -16.66
CA ILE A 65 10.34 -2.91 -16.07
C ILE A 65 10.19 -3.05 -14.56
N PHE A 66 9.46 -4.06 -14.07
CA PHE A 66 9.24 -4.19 -12.63
C PHE A 66 10.53 -4.52 -11.87
N GLN A 67 11.36 -5.40 -12.42
CA GLN A 67 12.68 -5.68 -11.85
C GLN A 67 13.57 -4.42 -11.82
N GLY A 68 13.46 -3.57 -12.85
CA GLY A 68 14.11 -2.26 -12.89
C GLY A 68 13.64 -1.34 -11.77
N GLU A 69 12.32 -1.21 -11.57
CA GLU A 69 11.75 -0.39 -10.49
C GLU A 69 12.14 -0.92 -9.10
N ILE A 70 12.18 -2.25 -8.90
CA ILE A 70 12.68 -2.88 -7.67
C ILE A 70 14.15 -2.50 -7.43
N ARG A 71 15.01 -2.70 -8.44
CA ARG A 71 16.43 -2.37 -8.35
C ARG A 71 16.64 -0.89 -8.04
N ASP A 72 15.97 -0.01 -8.78
CA ASP A 72 16.11 1.44 -8.59
C ASP A 72 15.64 1.86 -7.21
N ALA A 73 14.54 1.30 -6.70
CA ALA A 73 14.04 1.62 -5.36
C ALA A 73 15.01 1.18 -4.27
N VAL A 74 15.56 -0.04 -4.36
CA VAL A 74 16.60 -0.53 -3.44
C VAL A 74 17.83 0.37 -3.47
N ARG A 75 18.37 0.66 -4.66
CA ARG A 75 19.54 1.52 -4.83
C ARG A 75 19.30 2.93 -4.30
N VAL A 76 18.10 3.49 -4.49
CA VAL A 76 17.74 4.80 -3.94
C VAL A 76 17.77 4.80 -2.41
N VAL A 77 17.16 3.79 -1.77
CA VAL A 77 17.16 3.66 -0.30
C VAL A 77 18.57 3.56 0.27
N HIS A 78 19.47 2.88 -0.44
CA HIS A 78 20.89 2.74 -0.05
C HIS A 78 21.76 3.92 -0.52
N GLY A 79 21.18 4.97 -1.12
CA GLY A 79 21.93 6.16 -1.55
C GLY A 79 22.92 5.89 -2.70
N ASP A 80 22.63 4.93 -3.57
CA ASP A 80 23.50 4.43 -4.63
C ASP A 80 22.82 4.41 -6.01
N ALA A 81 22.04 5.45 -6.31
CA ALA A 81 21.32 5.56 -7.58
C ALA A 81 21.59 6.87 -8.33
N ASP A 82 21.72 6.76 -9.65
CA ASP A 82 21.68 7.87 -10.60
C ASP A 82 20.60 7.58 -11.63
N LEU A 83 19.43 8.19 -11.43
CA LEU A 83 18.25 7.90 -12.25
C LEU A 83 18.09 8.96 -13.35
N PRO A 84 17.94 8.57 -14.63
CA PRO A 84 17.69 9.50 -15.72
C PRO A 84 16.27 10.09 -15.63
N GLU A 85 16.06 11.25 -16.25
CA GLU A 85 14.73 11.83 -16.40
C GLU A 85 13.84 10.90 -17.26
N ARG A 86 12.70 10.49 -16.69
CA ARG A 86 11.63 9.77 -17.38
C ARG A 86 10.28 10.39 -16.98
N PRO A 87 9.36 10.66 -17.91
CA PRO A 87 8.03 11.16 -17.56
C PRO A 87 7.37 10.29 -16.49
N GLY A 88 6.74 10.91 -15.49
CA GLY A 88 6.06 10.20 -14.40
C GLY A 88 6.98 9.59 -13.33
N HIS A 89 8.30 9.65 -13.48
CA HIS A 89 9.26 9.03 -12.55
C HIS A 89 10.15 10.06 -11.87
N ALA A 90 10.56 9.76 -10.64
CA ALA A 90 11.62 10.51 -9.96
C ALA A 90 12.95 10.34 -10.70
N SER A 91 13.80 11.36 -10.65
CA SER A 91 15.11 11.37 -11.31
C SER A 91 16.13 12.15 -10.50
N GLY A 92 17.40 11.98 -10.85
CA GLY A 92 18.51 12.67 -10.20
C GLY A 92 19.46 11.72 -9.47
N ARG A 93 20.31 12.32 -8.63
CA ARG A 93 21.36 11.60 -7.90
C ARG A 93 20.91 11.37 -6.46
N PHE A 94 20.80 10.11 -6.07
CA PHE A 94 20.44 9.72 -4.71
C PHE A 94 21.71 9.31 -3.99
N ARG A 95 22.04 10.02 -2.90
CA ARG A 95 23.28 9.81 -2.12
C ARG A 95 23.05 9.67 -0.62
N SER A 96 21.81 9.85 -0.18
CA SER A 96 21.40 9.70 1.20
C SER A 96 20.99 8.25 1.45
N ASP A 97 21.87 7.50 2.12
CA ASP A 97 21.55 6.15 2.61
C ASP A 97 20.58 6.26 3.80
N VAL A 98 19.33 5.87 3.55
CA VAL A 98 18.25 5.86 4.55
C VAL A 98 17.90 4.46 5.03
N SER A 99 18.62 3.43 4.57
CA SER A 99 18.33 2.00 4.82
C SER A 99 18.11 1.69 6.30
N LYS A 100 18.95 2.25 7.19
CA LYS A 100 18.83 2.05 8.64
C LYS A 100 17.50 2.52 9.26
N TYR A 101 16.76 3.39 8.57
CA TYR A 101 15.46 3.89 8.99
C TYR A 101 14.31 3.26 8.22
N VAL A 102 14.58 2.28 7.35
CA VAL A 102 13.54 1.50 6.69
C VAL A 102 13.03 0.43 7.64
N LEU A 103 11.72 0.44 7.84
CA LEU A 103 11.00 -0.55 8.63
C LEU A 103 10.59 -1.76 7.79
N GLY A 104 10.32 -1.53 6.52
CA GLY A 104 9.93 -2.57 5.59
C GLY A 104 9.57 -2.03 4.22
N TRP A 105 9.25 -2.97 3.34
CA TRP A 105 8.94 -2.71 1.95
C TRP A 105 7.53 -3.15 1.61
N VAL A 106 6.92 -2.45 0.66
CA VAL A 106 5.69 -2.90 0.01
C VAL A 106 5.94 -2.94 -1.49
N VAL A 107 5.98 -4.13 -2.06
CA VAL A 107 6.24 -4.35 -3.48
C VAL A 107 4.91 -4.46 -4.23
N GLY A 108 4.77 -3.66 -5.29
CA GLY A 108 3.56 -3.57 -6.12
C GLY A 108 2.52 -2.58 -5.58
N THR A 109 1.49 -2.33 -6.39
CA THR A 109 0.35 -1.45 -6.07
C THR A 109 -0.96 -2.22 -6.10
N GLU A 110 -1.86 -1.89 -7.02
CA GLU A 110 -3.11 -2.59 -7.31
C GLU A 110 -2.94 -3.42 -8.58
N TRP A 111 -3.59 -4.59 -8.62
CA TRP A 111 -3.45 -5.52 -9.75
C TRP A 111 -4.69 -5.45 -10.61
N PHE A 112 -4.50 -5.15 -11.90
CA PHE A 112 -5.60 -5.10 -12.86
C PHE A 112 -6.17 -6.50 -13.08
N PRO A 113 -7.48 -6.75 -12.83
CA PRO A 113 -8.04 -8.10 -12.85
C PRO A 113 -7.83 -8.85 -14.17
N LEU A 114 -7.98 -8.18 -15.32
CA LEU A 114 -7.78 -8.83 -16.61
C LEU A 114 -6.31 -9.15 -16.89
N ALA A 115 -5.36 -8.42 -16.29
CA ALA A 115 -3.93 -8.77 -16.40
C ALA A 115 -3.61 -10.03 -15.59
N VAL A 116 -4.22 -10.17 -14.41
CA VAL A 116 -4.11 -11.38 -13.59
C VAL A 116 -4.70 -12.57 -14.34
N GLU A 117 -5.95 -12.46 -14.81
CA GLU A 117 -6.63 -13.50 -15.60
C GLU A 117 -5.82 -13.87 -16.86
N THR A 118 -5.36 -12.88 -17.63
CA THR A 118 -4.55 -13.09 -18.83
C THR A 118 -3.24 -13.84 -18.53
N THR A 119 -2.57 -13.49 -17.43
CA THR A 119 -1.33 -14.16 -17.00
C THR A 119 -1.59 -15.61 -16.62
N ASP A 120 -2.65 -15.86 -15.85
CA ASP A 120 -3.02 -17.19 -15.38
C ASP A 120 -3.42 -18.11 -16.53
N ASP A 121 -4.23 -17.60 -17.47
CA ASP A 121 -4.69 -18.32 -18.65
C ASP A 121 -3.56 -18.62 -19.65
N ALA A 122 -2.62 -17.67 -19.83
CA ALA A 122 -1.48 -17.86 -20.73
C ALA A 122 -0.48 -18.90 -20.22
N ASN A 123 -0.41 -19.10 -18.91
CA ASN A 123 0.64 -19.89 -18.23
C ASN A 123 0.08 -21.11 -17.49
N VAL A 124 -1.06 -21.65 -17.93
CA VAL A 124 -1.67 -22.86 -17.34
C VAL A 124 -0.68 -24.03 -17.32
N GLY A 125 -0.50 -24.61 -16.13
CA GLY A 125 0.39 -25.76 -15.92
C GLY A 125 1.87 -25.38 -15.80
N MET A 126 2.19 -24.11 -15.70
CA MET A 126 3.52 -23.65 -15.27
C MET A 126 3.82 -24.16 -13.85
N ASP A 127 5.04 -24.65 -13.64
CA ASP A 127 5.48 -25.06 -12.32
C ASP A 127 5.57 -23.84 -11.38
N PRO A 128 5.17 -23.96 -10.10
CA PRO A 128 5.31 -22.88 -9.12
C PRO A 128 6.74 -22.33 -9.08
N TYR A 129 6.88 -21.00 -9.06
CA TYR A 129 8.18 -20.35 -9.00
C TYR A 129 8.94 -20.77 -7.73
N SER A 130 10.22 -21.14 -7.87
CA SER A 130 11.09 -21.54 -6.76
C SER A 130 12.39 -20.72 -6.79
N GLY A 131 12.41 -19.63 -6.02
CA GLY A 131 13.58 -18.77 -5.84
C GLY A 131 14.46 -19.13 -4.65
N GLU A 132 15.45 -18.28 -4.38
CA GLU A 132 16.40 -18.46 -3.28
C GLU A 132 15.78 -18.01 -1.94
N TYR A 133 15.08 -16.88 -1.95
CA TYR A 133 14.49 -16.23 -0.77
C TYR A 133 12.97 -16.38 -0.72
N PHE A 134 12.32 -16.42 -1.88
CA PHE A 134 10.87 -16.58 -2.01
C PHE A 134 10.51 -17.67 -3.01
N GLN A 135 9.41 -18.36 -2.74
CA GLN A 135 8.85 -19.38 -3.62
C GLN A 135 7.32 -19.28 -3.62
N ALA A 136 6.70 -19.68 -4.72
CA ALA A 136 5.27 -19.88 -4.81
C ALA A 136 4.90 -21.24 -4.22
N THR A 137 3.76 -21.33 -3.56
CA THR A 137 3.23 -22.60 -3.06
C THR A 137 2.72 -23.46 -4.23
N THR A 138 2.42 -24.73 -3.96
CA THR A 138 1.87 -25.63 -4.98
C THR A 138 0.48 -25.23 -5.47
N ASP A 139 -0.25 -24.45 -4.67
CA ASP A 139 -1.60 -23.99 -4.99
C ASP A 139 -1.59 -22.59 -5.63
N ALA A 140 -0.41 -22.01 -5.82
CA ALA A 140 -0.26 -20.68 -6.42
C ALA A 140 -0.67 -20.68 -7.90
N THR A 141 -1.38 -19.63 -8.29
CA THR A 141 -1.61 -19.26 -9.69
C THR A 141 -0.31 -18.82 -10.37
N PRO A 142 -0.23 -18.86 -11.72
CA PRO A 142 0.91 -18.29 -12.43
C PRO A 142 1.21 -16.83 -12.06
N PHE A 143 0.19 -15.99 -11.90
CA PHE A 143 0.39 -14.59 -11.49
C PHE A 143 1.00 -14.47 -10.08
N GLU A 144 0.55 -15.28 -9.11
CA GLU A 144 1.18 -15.34 -7.79
C GLU A 144 2.61 -15.91 -7.85
N GLY A 145 2.88 -16.81 -8.80
CA GLY A 145 4.22 -17.26 -9.15
C GLY A 145 5.12 -16.12 -9.62
N TRP A 146 4.59 -15.24 -10.47
CA TRP A 146 5.28 -14.03 -10.91
C TRP A 146 5.55 -13.07 -9.74
N LEU A 147 4.60 -12.89 -8.82
CA LEU A 147 4.82 -12.07 -7.61
C LEU A 147 5.90 -12.66 -6.69
N ALA A 148 5.95 -13.99 -6.52
CA ALA A 148 7.02 -14.65 -5.79
C ALA A 148 8.39 -14.39 -6.42
N TRP A 149 8.46 -14.36 -7.76
CA TRP A 149 9.68 -13.99 -8.49
C TRP A 149 10.10 -12.54 -8.28
N MET A 150 9.14 -11.60 -8.24
CA MET A 150 9.43 -10.19 -7.96
C MET A 150 9.94 -9.99 -6.54
N LEU A 151 9.36 -10.67 -5.54
CA LEU A 151 9.88 -10.65 -4.17
C LEU A 151 11.27 -11.28 -4.05
N ASP A 152 11.53 -12.36 -4.76
CA ASP A 152 12.85 -12.99 -4.81
C ASP A 152 13.90 -12.07 -5.46
N THR A 153 13.50 -11.32 -6.50
CA THR A 153 14.33 -10.28 -7.11
C THR A 153 14.63 -9.16 -6.11
N PHE A 154 13.61 -8.65 -5.42
CA PHE A 154 13.79 -7.66 -4.36
C PHE A 154 14.78 -8.14 -3.29
N ALA A 155 14.61 -9.37 -2.81
CA ALA A 155 15.50 -9.92 -1.79
C ALA A 155 16.94 -10.01 -2.26
N LYS A 156 17.17 -10.42 -3.52
CA LYS A 156 18.52 -10.46 -4.11
C LYS A 156 19.16 -9.07 -4.13
N GLU A 157 18.44 -8.06 -4.60
CA GLU A 157 18.92 -6.68 -4.67
C GLU A 157 19.24 -6.11 -3.27
N GLU A 158 18.39 -6.35 -2.26
CA GLU A 158 18.65 -5.94 -0.86
C GLU A 158 19.87 -6.64 -0.25
N MET A 159 20.03 -7.93 -0.58
CA MET A 159 21.13 -8.75 -0.07
C MET A 159 22.50 -8.34 -0.65
N GLU A 160 22.56 -7.65 -1.80
CA GLU A 160 23.80 -7.06 -2.31
C GLU A 160 24.37 -6.01 -1.34
N TYR A 161 23.50 -5.30 -0.61
CA TYR A 161 23.86 -4.35 0.44
C TYR A 161 24.00 -5.00 1.82
N GLY A 162 23.74 -6.29 1.96
CA GLY A 162 23.81 -7.03 3.22
C GLY A 162 22.67 -6.70 4.20
N TRP A 163 21.56 -6.17 3.70
CA TRP A 163 20.36 -5.86 4.48
C TRP A 163 19.27 -6.91 4.26
N GLN A 164 18.42 -7.04 5.28
CA GLN A 164 17.18 -7.81 5.22
C GLN A 164 16.09 -7.05 5.94
N HIS A 165 15.17 -6.47 5.16
CA HIS A 165 13.98 -5.83 5.68
C HIS A 165 12.74 -6.72 5.50
N PRO A 166 11.75 -6.64 6.42
CA PRO A 166 10.43 -7.20 6.17
C PRO A 166 9.85 -6.64 4.86
N VAL A 167 9.25 -7.50 4.06
CA VAL A 167 8.58 -7.12 2.80
C VAL A 167 7.17 -7.67 2.78
N ALA A 168 6.26 -6.89 2.21
CA ALA A 168 4.89 -7.28 1.90
C ALA A 168 4.61 -7.06 0.41
N LEU A 169 3.64 -7.80 -0.11
CA LEU A 169 3.00 -7.47 -1.38
C LEU A 169 1.81 -6.55 -1.12
N SER A 170 1.61 -5.59 -2.00
CA SER A 170 0.36 -4.84 -2.01
C SER A 170 -0.74 -5.69 -2.66
N ASN A 171 -1.95 -5.55 -2.14
CA ASN A 171 -3.17 -6.03 -2.80
C ASN A 171 -4.31 -5.04 -2.54
N TRP A 172 -5.36 -5.09 -3.37
CA TRP A 172 -6.51 -4.20 -3.35
C TRP A 172 -7.81 -5.01 -3.28
N PRO A 173 -8.95 -4.46 -2.77
CA PRO A 173 -10.21 -5.19 -2.71
C PRO A 173 -10.64 -5.87 -4.03
N THR A 174 -10.30 -5.28 -5.16
CA THR A 174 -10.66 -5.80 -6.49
C THR A 174 -10.13 -7.21 -6.76
N THR A 175 -8.96 -7.53 -6.25
CA THR A 175 -8.30 -8.83 -6.43
C THR A 175 -7.97 -9.49 -5.10
N ASP A 176 -8.70 -9.13 -4.04
CA ASP A 176 -8.49 -9.74 -2.74
C ASP A 176 -9.02 -11.20 -2.70
N PRO A 177 -8.53 -12.05 -1.77
CA PRO A 177 -8.87 -13.46 -1.75
C PRO A 177 -10.24 -13.77 -1.12
N LEU A 178 -10.98 -12.75 -0.65
CA LEU A 178 -12.31 -12.90 -0.11
C LEU A 178 -13.34 -12.84 -1.23
N ARG A 179 -14.42 -13.62 -1.08
CA ARG A 179 -15.55 -13.59 -2.02
C ARG A 179 -16.57 -12.54 -1.63
N HIS A 180 -17.06 -11.81 -2.62
CA HIS A 180 -17.99 -10.69 -2.46
C HIS A 180 -19.29 -10.97 -3.22
N PRO A 181 -20.23 -11.76 -2.67
CA PRO A 181 -21.41 -12.22 -3.40
C PRO A 181 -22.40 -11.11 -3.80
N ASP A 182 -22.28 -9.92 -3.21
CA ASP A 182 -23.10 -8.74 -3.50
C ASP A 182 -22.36 -7.70 -4.36
N GLU A 183 -21.17 -8.01 -4.86
CA GLU A 183 -20.41 -7.11 -5.73
C GLU A 183 -21.11 -6.97 -7.09
N ALA A 184 -21.27 -5.74 -7.54
CA ALA A 184 -22.05 -5.39 -8.72
C ALA A 184 -21.18 -5.13 -9.95
N ASN A 185 -19.89 -4.84 -9.76
CA ASN A 185 -18.94 -4.64 -10.84
C ASN A 185 -18.31 -5.97 -11.24
N GLU A 186 -18.47 -6.37 -12.51
CA GLU A 186 -18.01 -7.66 -13.03
C GLU A 186 -16.49 -7.85 -13.01
N GLN A 187 -15.71 -6.76 -12.92
CA GLN A 187 -14.25 -6.84 -12.79
C GLN A 187 -13.78 -6.98 -11.33
N GLU A 188 -14.59 -6.54 -10.37
CA GLU A 188 -14.30 -6.75 -8.95
C GLU A 188 -14.66 -8.20 -8.61
N ASP A 189 -13.81 -8.92 -7.87
CA ASP A 189 -14.00 -10.35 -7.55
C ASP A 189 -13.93 -11.29 -8.80
N LEU A 190 -13.42 -10.79 -9.94
CA LEU A 190 -13.21 -11.59 -11.16
C LEU A 190 -12.14 -12.68 -10.93
N VAL A 191 -11.05 -12.29 -10.30
CA VAL A 191 -9.90 -13.12 -9.95
C VAL A 191 -9.38 -12.69 -8.59
N SER A 192 -8.70 -13.61 -7.91
CA SER A 192 -8.12 -13.37 -6.60
C SER A 192 -6.61 -13.55 -6.65
N VAL A 193 -5.89 -12.69 -5.92
CA VAL A 193 -4.47 -12.79 -5.65
C VAL A 193 -4.32 -13.00 -4.14
N ASP A 194 -3.90 -14.17 -3.71
CA ASP A 194 -3.67 -14.51 -2.30
C ASP A 194 -2.16 -14.43 -1.96
N PRO A 195 -1.73 -13.41 -1.19
CA PRO A 195 -0.34 -13.31 -0.76
C PRO A 195 0.14 -14.53 0.06
N MET A 196 -0.77 -15.33 0.62
CA MET A 196 -0.43 -16.54 1.36
C MET A 196 0.09 -17.67 0.45
N HIS A 197 -0.09 -17.56 -0.87
CA HIS A 197 0.52 -18.44 -1.85
C HIS A 197 1.99 -18.11 -2.14
N VAL A 198 2.54 -17.07 -1.51
CA VAL A 198 3.98 -16.80 -1.52
C VAL A 198 4.61 -17.20 -0.18
N GLY A 199 5.51 -18.18 -0.25
CA GLY A 199 6.27 -18.69 0.88
C GLY A 199 7.73 -18.25 0.83
N ARG A 200 8.45 -18.56 1.90
CA ARG A 200 9.91 -18.40 1.97
C ARG A 200 10.60 -19.51 1.17
N GLY A 201 11.58 -19.15 0.36
CA GLY A 201 12.46 -20.05 -0.38
C GLY A 201 13.50 -20.75 0.52
N GLY A 202 13.87 -21.98 0.14
CA GLY A 202 14.91 -22.78 0.78
C GLY A 202 14.58 -23.35 2.17
N GLU A 203 15.01 -24.60 2.42
CA GLU A 203 15.02 -25.18 3.77
C GLU A 203 15.96 -24.37 4.67
N ASP A 204 15.46 -23.88 5.82
CA ASP A 204 16.27 -23.45 6.97
C ASP A 204 17.41 -22.43 6.76
N HIS A 205 17.37 -21.61 5.71
CA HIS A 205 18.05 -20.31 5.73
C HIS A 205 17.27 -19.28 6.55
N ILE A 206 16.95 -19.61 7.82
CA ILE A 206 17.19 -18.59 8.83
C ILE A 206 18.70 -18.51 8.77
N VAL A 207 19.22 -17.66 7.88
CA VAL A 207 20.47 -17.01 8.19
C VAL A 207 20.12 -16.42 9.55
N ARG A 208 20.59 -17.08 10.61
CA ARG A 208 21.09 -16.36 11.74
C ARG A 208 22.16 -15.50 11.10
N ALA A 209 21.74 -14.40 10.47
CA ALA A 209 22.45 -13.18 10.52
C ALA A 209 22.46 -12.98 12.03
N ALA A 210 23.49 -13.57 12.67
CA ALA A 210 24.07 -12.96 13.82
C ALA A 210 24.21 -11.54 13.33
N VAL A 211 23.27 -10.68 13.72
CA VAL A 211 23.20 -9.30 13.33
C VAL A 211 24.60 -8.77 13.60
N ARG A 212 25.42 -8.72 12.55
CA ARG A 212 26.86 -8.44 12.64
C ARG A 212 27.05 -6.93 12.75
N ASP A 213 26.01 -6.19 12.37
CA ASP A 213 25.88 -4.77 12.57
C ASP A 213 25.09 -4.46 13.88
N PRO A 214 25.73 -3.87 14.90
CA PRO A 214 25.04 -3.38 16.09
C PRO A 214 23.82 -2.49 15.81
N GLU A 215 23.78 -1.81 14.65
CA GLU A 215 22.71 -0.88 14.29
C GLU A 215 21.41 -1.59 13.89
N GLN A 216 21.48 -2.67 13.11
CA GLN A 216 20.31 -3.52 12.78
C GLN A 216 19.65 -4.12 14.02
N ARG A 217 20.45 -4.44 15.06
CA ARG A 217 19.94 -4.95 16.35
C ARG A 217 19.13 -3.89 17.07
N ARG A 218 19.60 -2.64 17.01
CA ARG A 218 18.96 -1.49 17.65
C ARG A 218 17.62 -1.16 17.01
N THR A 219 17.51 -1.28 15.67
CA THR A 219 16.23 -1.18 14.96
C THR A 219 15.24 -2.24 15.41
N GLY A 220 15.67 -3.51 15.53
CA GLY A 220 14.83 -4.59 16.06
C GLY A 220 14.34 -4.35 17.50
N GLU A 221 15.21 -3.83 18.37
CA GLU A 221 14.86 -3.47 19.76
C GLU A 221 13.89 -2.27 19.84
N LEU A 222 14.09 -1.25 19.01
CA LEU A 222 13.21 -0.07 18.91
C LEU A 222 11.81 -0.46 18.44
N LEU A 223 11.68 -1.41 17.51
CA LEU A 223 10.38 -1.94 17.09
C LEU A 223 9.66 -2.72 18.19
N GLY A 224 10.42 -3.42 19.04
CA GLY A 224 9.90 -3.98 20.29
C GLY A 224 9.32 -2.89 21.19
N ALA A 225 10.02 -1.75 21.32
CA ALA A 225 9.58 -0.63 22.15
C ALA A 225 8.33 0.10 21.59
N VAL A 226 8.21 0.27 20.27
CA VAL A 226 7.00 0.83 19.62
C VAL A 226 5.78 -0.07 19.87
N ARG A 227 5.94 -1.39 19.76
CA ARG A 227 4.88 -2.36 20.09
C ARG A 227 4.44 -2.24 21.56
N GLU A 228 5.39 -2.03 22.46
CA GLU A 228 5.09 -1.90 23.89
C GLU A 228 4.39 -0.57 24.23
N ARG A 229 4.74 0.54 23.56
CA ARG A 229 4.01 1.81 23.69
C ARG A 229 2.58 1.71 23.17
N ARG A 230 2.34 1.05 22.03
CA ARG A 230 0.96 0.80 21.54
C ARG A 230 0.13 -0.02 22.54
N ARG A 231 0.72 -1.04 23.17
CA ARG A 231 0.04 -1.80 24.24
C ARG A 231 -0.31 -0.91 25.43
N ARG A 232 0.63 -0.09 25.91
CA ARG A 232 0.38 0.84 27.02
C ARG A 232 -0.63 1.94 26.68
N GLY A 233 -0.66 2.41 25.44
CA GLY A 233 -1.64 3.38 24.94
C GLY A 233 -3.04 2.78 24.82
N ALA A 234 -3.16 1.55 24.32
CA ALA A 234 -4.41 0.79 24.30
C ALA A 234 -4.94 0.53 25.72
N ASP A 235 -4.07 0.13 26.65
CA ASP A 235 -4.42 -0.08 28.07
C ASP A 235 -4.88 1.23 28.75
N LEU A 236 -4.35 2.38 28.34
CA LEU A 236 -4.75 3.69 28.87
C LEU A 236 -6.13 4.11 28.34
N LEU A 237 -6.42 3.86 27.07
CA LEU A 237 -7.72 4.12 26.47
C LEU A 237 -8.82 3.24 27.07
N ASP A 238 -8.51 1.96 27.35
CA ASP A 238 -9.45 1.02 27.97
C ASP A 238 -9.77 1.42 29.43
N ARG A 239 -8.79 1.99 30.16
CA ARG A 239 -9.01 2.57 31.49
C ARG A 239 -9.83 3.85 31.49
N LEU A 240 -9.82 4.62 30.39
CA LEU A 240 -10.56 5.88 30.26
C LEU A 240 -12.02 5.66 29.78
N GLN A 241 -12.36 4.51 29.20
CA GLN A 241 -13.70 4.22 28.68
C GLN A 241 -14.65 3.49 29.64
N CYS A 242 -14.28 3.30 30.92
CA CYS A 242 -15.12 2.57 31.88
C CYS A 242 -15.77 3.48 32.95
N PRO A 243 -16.99 4.04 32.73
CA PRO A 243 -17.76 4.61 33.82
C PRO A 243 -18.36 3.47 34.65
N ARG A 244 -17.86 3.32 35.89
CA ARG A 244 -18.40 2.39 36.89
C ARG A 244 -19.93 2.51 36.99
N ARG A 245 -20.65 1.46 36.59
CA ARG A 245 -22.10 1.31 36.82
C ARG A 245 -22.41 1.49 38.30
N ARG A 246 -23.07 2.59 38.67
CA ARG A 246 -23.76 2.71 39.97
C ARG A 246 -25.03 1.86 39.90
N GLY A 247 -25.18 0.94 40.86
CA GLY A 247 -26.36 0.07 41.00
C GLY A 247 -27.66 0.86 41.25
N PRO A 248 -28.84 0.23 41.01
CA PRO A 248 -30.10 0.94 40.99
C PRO A 248 -30.57 1.31 42.41
N LEU A 249 -30.87 2.61 42.59
CA LEU A 249 -31.62 3.14 43.72
C LEU A 249 -33.10 2.77 43.54
N ALA A 250 -33.63 1.98 44.48
CA ALA A 250 -35.06 1.74 44.61
C ALA A 250 -35.80 3.05 44.93
N ARG A 251 -36.86 3.37 44.18
CA ARG A 251 -37.83 4.40 44.58
C ARG A 251 -39.27 3.89 44.46
N ARG A 252 -40.00 4.22 45.52
CA ARG A 252 -41.37 3.85 45.90
C ARG A 252 -42.44 4.41 44.95
N ALA A 253 -43.59 3.75 44.97
CA ALA A 253 -44.81 4.08 44.25
C ALA A 253 -45.62 5.26 44.84
N GLY A 254 -46.36 5.94 43.96
CA GLY A 254 -47.59 6.71 44.23
C GLY A 254 -47.55 8.21 43.86
N PRO A 255 -48.70 8.84 43.51
CA PRO A 255 -49.71 8.37 42.55
C PRO A 255 -50.13 9.45 41.51
N SER A 256 -50.73 8.96 40.41
CA SER A 256 -51.73 9.58 39.51
C SER A 256 -51.92 11.11 39.48
N GLY A 257 -51.69 11.69 38.28
CA GLY A 257 -52.21 13.00 37.89
C GLY A 257 -52.38 13.10 36.37
N THR A 258 -53.63 13.00 35.91
CA THR A 258 -54.07 13.33 34.54
C THR A 258 -53.91 14.83 34.27
N PHE A 259 -53.54 15.25 33.05
CA PHE A 259 -54.42 15.98 32.10
C PHE A 259 -53.67 16.75 30.99
N ARG A 260 -54.19 16.56 29.76
CA ARG A 260 -54.32 17.48 28.60
C ARG A 260 -53.12 18.08 27.86
N ALA A 261 -53.10 17.72 26.58
CA ALA A 261 -52.67 18.56 25.46
C ALA A 261 -53.47 19.87 25.36
N ARG A 262 -52.78 20.97 25.04
CA ARG A 262 -53.35 22.16 24.41
C ARG A 262 -52.49 22.58 23.21
N ARG A 263 -53.20 22.95 22.15
CA ARG A 263 -52.73 23.51 20.89
C ARG A 263 -52.18 24.93 21.06
N GLY A 264 -51.22 25.27 20.21
CA GLY A 264 -51.34 26.41 19.31
C GLY A 264 -50.41 27.62 19.53
N ILE A 265 -50.18 28.31 18.39
CA ILE A 265 -49.48 29.58 18.16
C ILE A 265 -47.97 29.39 17.88
N GLY A 266 -47.37 29.75 16.75
CA GLY A 266 -47.75 30.46 15.53
C GLY A 266 -46.47 30.65 14.68
N GLY A 267 -46.57 30.67 13.35
CA GLY A 267 -45.43 30.94 12.42
C GLY A 267 -44.93 32.40 12.51
N PRO A 268 -44.03 32.89 11.61
CA PRO A 268 -43.81 32.51 10.20
C PRO A 268 -42.36 32.01 9.94
N GLY A 269 -41.97 31.34 8.86
CA GLY A 269 -42.40 31.38 7.45
C GLY A 269 -41.44 32.26 6.63
N VAL A 270 -40.96 31.71 5.49
CA VAL A 270 -40.38 32.39 4.29
C VAL A 270 -38.83 32.48 4.27
N ASP A 271 -38.06 32.07 3.24
CA ASP A 271 -38.34 31.61 1.86
C ASP A 271 -37.19 30.73 1.33
N ASP A 272 -37.54 29.75 0.48
CA ASP A 272 -36.64 29.07 -0.47
C ASP A 272 -36.77 29.74 -1.85
N GLY A 273 -35.65 29.84 -2.60
CA GLY A 273 -35.67 30.29 -4.00
C GLY A 273 -34.29 30.20 -4.69
N PRO A 274 -34.25 30.11 -6.04
CA PRO A 274 -34.25 28.80 -6.69
C PRO A 274 -33.11 28.55 -7.69
N ALA A 275 -33.06 27.30 -8.15
CA ALA A 275 -32.24 26.74 -9.22
C ALA A 275 -32.31 27.53 -10.56
N ARG A 276 -31.19 27.50 -11.31
CA ARG A 276 -31.12 27.90 -12.72
C ARG A 276 -30.60 26.77 -13.62
N ASP A 277 -31.57 26.17 -14.28
CA ASP A 277 -31.73 25.82 -15.70
C ASP A 277 -30.55 25.46 -16.64
N ARG A 278 -30.84 24.44 -17.46
CA ARG A 278 -30.08 23.88 -18.58
C ARG A 278 -30.31 24.68 -19.87
N ARG A 279 -29.30 24.76 -20.75
CA ARG A 279 -29.39 24.77 -22.25
C ARG A 279 -27.95 24.76 -22.82
N SER A 280 -27.52 23.70 -23.51
CA SER A 280 -27.58 23.53 -24.97
C SER A 280 -26.76 24.54 -25.78
N LEU A 281 -25.59 24.15 -26.27
CA LEU A 281 -25.08 24.55 -27.58
C LEU A 281 -24.34 23.39 -28.27
N ARG A 282 -24.87 23.01 -29.44
CA ARG A 282 -24.26 22.13 -30.43
C ARG A 282 -23.10 22.84 -31.14
N GLY A 283 -22.06 22.08 -31.43
CA GLY A 283 -21.43 21.98 -32.75
C GLY A 283 -20.63 23.18 -33.28
N GLN A 284 -19.32 22.98 -33.43
CA GLN A 284 -18.63 23.29 -34.68
C GLN A 284 -17.32 22.50 -34.79
N SER A 285 -17.26 21.74 -35.89
CA SER A 285 -16.13 20.98 -36.42
C SER A 285 -15.01 21.92 -36.88
N LEU A 286 -13.75 21.60 -36.56
CA LEU A 286 -12.60 22.15 -37.28
C LEU A 286 -11.81 21.03 -37.97
N ARG A 287 -11.61 21.28 -39.27
CA ARG A 287 -11.12 20.36 -40.28
C ARG A 287 -9.60 20.16 -40.21
N VAL A 288 -9.25 18.94 -40.55
CA VAL A 288 -8.00 18.50 -41.18
C VAL A 288 -7.53 19.47 -42.26
N GLY A 289 -6.26 19.87 -42.19
CA GLY A 289 -5.52 20.51 -43.27
C GLY A 289 -4.21 19.76 -43.54
N ARG A 290 -4.18 19.00 -44.64
CA ARG A 290 -2.99 18.37 -45.21
C ARG A 290 -2.40 19.28 -46.30
N THR A 291 -1.10 19.06 -46.56
CA THR A 291 -0.29 19.27 -47.80
C THR A 291 0.17 20.69 -48.20
N PRO A 292 1.22 20.85 -49.05
CA PRO A 292 2.43 20.02 -49.24
C PRO A 292 3.74 20.84 -49.47
N ARG A 293 4.91 20.25 -49.18
CA ARG A 293 6.07 20.07 -50.07
C ARG A 293 7.22 19.39 -49.32
#